data_AF-A0A3D2CLC9-F1
#
_entry.id   AF-A0A3D2CLC9-F1
#
_cell.length_a   1.000
_cell.length_b   1.000
_cell.length_c   1.000
_cell.angle_alpha   90.00
_cell.angle_beta   90.00
_cell.angle_gamma   90.00
#
_symmetry.space_group_name_H-M   'P 1'
#
loop_
_entity.id
_entity.type
_entity.pdbx_description
1 polymer ?
#
loop_
_entity_poly.entity_id
_entity_poly.type
_entity_poly.pdbx_seq_one_letter_code
_entity_poly.pdbx_strand_id
1 'polypeptide(L)'
;MHLVSVIAAALALSGRGVAAEPAPPSCEDRYAESNAMVDAAIGNYGTLYAGGSHQHQLDTVGATLDLYRLWRGLPDISLRSVRPPRWGDEDFEYDWNDVSGDEIWTRAAGLVEQPDAGDREARLFTAWGADALTSAGPAPDWWLHAEAFPSITPTQQHVAELVAREPVLDWLQVLLAASNTPGAAFSHLASPSPDAAMSRLGEHALERYAPAEGHAWAVAAALVQEGSTPEQDAWLAGLERKVLDCTASTADHAAWAVVVHGRDRWTLDPEDADEARRLAFLPPYARVDLLDQRLMRRVAAGQLPADADWWAALLPEENLGAHRLQGRLDYVRALAASTPQALPPPDQATVVRLLNGLSSEDLAAYAEHHALEAWLMPVLYARAVALEDWQAAEELLPPLAESSAAAGEVVRAVRSIRGPQAVKLAWVALHLDAMQLHICGGNSGADFGLNVYQFASCHAVELPTDYADGAAFDRDLRIFFRVPARWDAFFGMHGSTLPRIERIGARGMPMPPDIEASLPSIVGGPFPISSRLDLTVAAATTGPPVLMPWVATTIIEWADAQTDGPLKRFLPQARRASDSLANLIRRCRHTPCGEVGGRPAQLVAFELLHRRMPDSGAAQATPIWWASPER
;
A
#
# COMPACT_ATOMS: atom_id res chain seq x y z
N MET A 1 -15.00 43.56 -17.69
CA MET A 1 -16.28 42.87 -17.36
C MET A 1 -16.14 41.36 -17.16
N HIS A 2 -14.98 40.72 -17.37
CA HIS A 2 -14.81 39.27 -17.19
C HIS A 2 -14.38 38.81 -15.78
N LEU A 3 -14.04 39.73 -14.87
CA LEU A 3 -13.58 39.38 -13.52
C LEU A 3 -14.74 39.08 -12.54
N VAL A 4 -15.95 39.56 -12.82
CA VAL A 4 -17.12 39.40 -11.94
C VAL A 4 -17.81 38.05 -12.13
N SER A 5 -17.69 37.43 -13.31
CA SER A 5 -18.30 36.11 -13.60
C SER A 5 -17.53 34.94 -12.97
N VAL A 6 -16.22 35.07 -12.76
CA VAL A 6 -15.39 34.00 -12.14
C VAL A 6 -15.60 33.95 -10.62
N ILE A 7 -15.79 35.11 -9.98
CA ILE A 7 -16.09 35.19 -8.54
C ILE A 7 -17.52 34.72 -8.24
N ALA A 8 -18.47 34.93 -9.15
CA ALA A 8 -19.83 34.40 -9.02
C ALA A 8 -19.91 32.86 -9.17
N ALA A 9 -19.03 32.24 -9.97
CA ALA A 9 -18.92 30.78 -10.06
C ALA A 9 -18.27 30.16 -8.81
N ALA A 10 -17.26 30.82 -8.24
CA ALA A 10 -16.62 30.40 -6.98
C ALA A 10 -17.53 30.58 -5.75
N LEU A 11 -18.40 31.60 -5.76
CA LEU A 11 -19.41 31.81 -4.70
C LEU A 11 -20.68 30.95 -4.87
N ALA A 12 -20.97 30.45 -6.08
CA ALA A 12 -22.04 29.47 -6.30
C ALA A 12 -21.64 28.05 -5.87
N LEU A 13 -20.34 27.73 -5.82
CA LEU A 13 -19.80 26.46 -5.32
C LEU A 13 -19.76 26.37 -3.78
N SER A 14 -19.86 27.50 -3.07
CA SER A 14 -19.90 27.55 -1.60
C SER A 14 -21.33 27.61 -1.04
N GLY A 15 -22.35 27.56 -1.89
CA GLY A 15 -23.76 27.72 -1.54
C GLY A 15 -24.55 26.41 -1.38
N ARG A 16 -23.97 25.24 -1.65
CA ARG A 16 -24.57 23.96 -1.24
C ARG A 16 -24.19 23.71 0.21
N GLY A 17 -24.74 24.51 1.11
CA GLY A 17 -24.89 24.09 2.49
C GLY A 17 -25.66 22.78 2.45
N VAL A 18 -24.97 21.68 2.75
CA VAL A 18 -25.56 20.38 2.98
C VAL A 18 -26.61 20.60 4.07
N ALA A 19 -27.88 20.73 3.67
CA ALA A 19 -28.95 20.44 4.60
C ALA A 19 -28.64 19.02 5.07
N ALA A 20 -28.27 18.87 6.34
CA ALA A 20 -28.04 17.59 6.96
C ALA A 20 -29.25 16.71 6.63
N GLU A 21 -29.08 15.81 5.65
CA GLU A 21 -30.08 14.82 5.34
C GLU A 21 -30.32 14.01 6.62
N PRO A 22 -31.56 13.61 6.88
CA PRO A 22 -31.89 12.87 8.08
C PRO A 22 -30.95 11.67 8.17
N ALA A 23 -30.38 11.46 9.37
CA ALA A 23 -29.59 10.27 9.68
C ALA A 23 -30.29 9.04 9.08
N PRO A 24 -29.57 8.16 8.38
CA PRO A 24 -30.18 7.02 7.72
C PRO A 24 -31.04 6.26 8.74
N PRO A 25 -32.25 5.83 8.35
CA PRO A 25 -33.16 5.14 9.26
C PRO A 25 -32.42 3.94 9.89
N SER A 26 -32.17 4.01 11.20
CA SER A 26 -31.48 2.93 11.91
C SER A 26 -32.48 1.84 12.24
N CYS A 27 -32.25 0.62 11.74
CA CYS A 27 -33.06 -0.55 12.14
C CYS A 27 -32.72 -1.04 13.56
N GLU A 28 -32.31 -0.16 14.49
CA GLU A 28 -31.95 -0.48 15.89
C GLU A 28 -31.13 -1.77 16.03
N ASP A 29 -29.90 -1.78 15.51
CA ASP A 29 -28.94 -2.92 15.56
C ASP A 29 -29.46 -4.27 15.03
N ARG A 30 -30.64 -4.33 14.40
CA ARG A 30 -31.27 -5.57 13.89
C ARG A 30 -30.34 -6.41 13.00
N TYR A 31 -29.45 -5.74 12.27
CA TYR A 31 -28.55 -6.38 11.32
C TYR A 31 -27.13 -6.60 11.86
N ALA A 32 -26.87 -6.34 13.15
CA ALA A 32 -25.53 -6.42 13.74
C ALA A 32 -24.88 -7.81 13.58
N GLU A 33 -25.66 -8.89 13.75
CA GLU A 33 -25.16 -10.26 13.58
C GLU A 33 -24.74 -10.53 12.13
N SER A 34 -25.63 -10.26 11.15
CA SER A 34 -25.29 -10.38 9.74
C SER A 34 -24.14 -9.47 9.33
N ASN A 35 -24.04 -8.26 9.89
CA ASN A 35 -22.92 -7.35 9.63
C ASN A 35 -21.60 -7.97 10.08
N ALA A 36 -21.56 -8.55 11.28
CA ALA A 36 -20.37 -9.21 11.80
C ALA A 36 -19.96 -10.44 10.95
N MET A 37 -20.92 -11.21 10.45
CA MET A 37 -20.64 -12.37 9.59
C MET A 37 -20.12 -11.94 8.21
N VAL A 38 -20.78 -10.96 7.58
CA VAL A 38 -20.39 -10.45 6.27
C VAL A 38 -19.04 -9.73 6.33
N ASP A 39 -18.81 -8.87 7.32
CA ASP A 39 -17.52 -8.21 7.52
C ASP A 39 -16.40 -9.22 7.83
N ALA A 40 -16.69 -10.32 8.54
CA ALA A 40 -15.70 -11.37 8.76
C ALA A 40 -15.31 -12.12 7.47
N ALA A 41 -16.24 -12.26 6.52
CA ALA A 41 -15.95 -12.89 5.23
C ALA A 41 -15.25 -11.91 4.26
N ILE A 42 -15.80 -10.70 4.14
CA ILE A 42 -15.36 -9.70 3.16
C ILE A 42 -14.14 -8.91 3.65
N GLY A 43 -14.02 -8.63 4.94
CA GLY A 43 -13.10 -7.62 5.49
C GLY A 43 -11.61 -7.86 5.20
N ASN A 44 -11.22 -9.10 4.89
CA ASN A 44 -9.84 -9.42 4.54
C ASN A 44 -9.53 -9.21 3.05
N TYR A 45 -10.45 -9.58 2.15
CA TYR A 45 -10.17 -9.69 0.71
C TYR A 45 -11.14 -8.94 -0.20
N GLY A 46 -12.16 -8.31 0.36
CA GLY A 46 -13.26 -7.73 -0.39
C GLY A 46 -14.11 -8.80 -1.10
N THR A 47 -14.12 -10.06 -0.65
CA THR A 47 -14.85 -11.14 -1.35
C THR A 47 -15.53 -12.06 -0.37
N LEU A 48 -16.57 -12.76 -0.80
CA LEU A 48 -17.25 -13.75 0.04
C LEU A 48 -16.32 -14.93 0.39
N TYR A 49 -15.36 -15.27 -0.46
CA TYR A 49 -14.39 -16.33 -0.21
C TYR A 49 -13.24 -15.80 0.67
N ALA A 50 -13.17 -16.29 1.92
CA ALA A 50 -12.26 -15.83 2.96
C ALA A 50 -11.05 -16.77 3.19
N GLY A 51 -10.88 -17.80 2.36
CA GLY A 51 -9.78 -18.77 2.43
C GLY A 51 -8.50 -18.30 1.74
N GLY A 52 -7.37 -18.98 2.01
CA GLY A 52 -6.09 -18.70 1.34
C GLY A 52 -4.83 -18.82 2.21
N SER A 53 -3.67 -18.90 1.54
CA SER A 53 -2.34 -18.99 2.18
C SER A 53 -1.64 -17.63 2.17
N HIS A 54 -1.51 -16.98 3.34
CA HIS A 54 -0.87 -15.67 3.48
C HIS A 54 0.23 -15.64 4.53
N GLN A 55 1.08 -14.62 4.40
CA GLN A 55 2.50 -14.60 4.73
C GLN A 55 2.97 -15.16 6.08
N HIS A 56 2.13 -15.27 7.11
CA HIS A 56 2.51 -15.82 8.42
C HIS A 56 1.35 -16.49 9.19
N GLN A 57 0.15 -16.55 8.61
CA GLN A 57 -1.07 -17.15 9.18
C GLN A 57 -1.87 -17.76 8.01
N LEU A 58 -2.35 -18.99 8.19
CA LEU A 58 -3.34 -19.55 7.29
C LEU A 58 -4.65 -18.79 7.56
N ASP A 59 -5.23 -18.15 6.57
CA ASP A 59 -6.63 -17.73 6.71
C ASP A 59 -7.51 -18.94 6.37
N THR A 60 -8.78 -18.91 6.74
CA THR A 60 -9.67 -20.08 6.56
C THR A 60 -10.98 -19.62 5.97
N VAL A 61 -11.67 -20.52 5.27
CA VAL A 61 -13.02 -20.26 4.76
C VAL A 61 -14.09 -20.21 5.88
N GLY A 62 -13.70 -20.17 7.16
CA GLY A 62 -14.63 -20.25 8.28
C GLY A 62 -15.77 -19.21 8.23
N ALA A 63 -15.46 -17.94 7.95
CA ALA A 63 -16.50 -16.92 7.80
C ALA A 63 -17.40 -17.13 6.58
N THR A 64 -16.83 -17.62 5.47
CA THR A 64 -17.57 -18.03 4.26
C THR A 64 -18.54 -19.18 4.56
N LEU A 65 -18.10 -20.16 5.34
CA LEU A 65 -18.91 -21.32 5.75
C LEU A 65 -19.98 -20.96 6.79
N ASP A 66 -19.72 -20.03 7.70
CA ASP A 66 -20.74 -19.50 8.61
C ASP A 66 -21.91 -18.86 7.82
N LEU A 67 -21.62 -18.12 6.74
CA LEU A 67 -22.64 -17.56 5.84
C LEU A 67 -23.36 -18.64 5.03
N TYR A 68 -22.64 -19.66 4.55
CA TYR A 68 -23.25 -20.82 3.90
C TYR A 68 -24.29 -21.48 4.82
N ARG A 69 -23.89 -21.76 6.07
CA ARG A 69 -24.76 -22.35 7.10
C ARG A 69 -25.98 -21.49 7.38
N LEU A 70 -25.81 -20.18 7.53
CA LEU A 70 -26.92 -19.22 7.72
C LEU A 70 -27.94 -19.33 6.59
N TRP A 71 -27.49 -19.36 5.33
CA TRP A 71 -28.37 -19.46 4.15
C TRP A 71 -29.03 -20.82 3.99
N ARG A 72 -28.47 -21.86 4.60
CA ARG A 72 -29.06 -23.20 4.71
C ARG A 72 -30.00 -23.36 5.90
N GLY A 73 -30.13 -22.33 6.75
CA GLY A 73 -30.94 -22.37 7.96
C GLY A 73 -30.30 -23.20 9.09
N LEU A 74 -28.98 -23.41 9.03
CA LEU A 74 -28.21 -24.10 10.07
C LEU A 74 -27.76 -23.10 11.15
N PRO A 75 -27.56 -23.55 12.41
CA PRO A 75 -27.07 -22.71 13.49
C PRO A 75 -25.67 -22.15 13.22
N ASP A 76 -25.40 -20.93 13.70
CA ASP A 76 -24.06 -20.36 13.74
C ASP A 76 -23.18 -21.13 14.75
N ILE A 77 -22.11 -21.74 14.26
CA ILE A 77 -21.11 -22.46 15.08
C ILE A 77 -19.81 -21.64 15.26
N SER A 78 -19.80 -20.41 14.73
CA SER A 78 -18.70 -19.46 14.82
C SER A 78 -17.39 -19.99 14.24
N LEU A 79 -17.42 -20.59 13.05
CA LEU A 79 -16.21 -20.96 12.32
C LEU A 79 -15.32 -19.73 12.07
N ARG A 80 -15.89 -18.54 11.90
CA ARG A 80 -15.12 -17.27 11.79
C ARG A 80 -14.24 -16.94 13.00
N SER A 81 -14.53 -17.53 14.16
CA SER A 81 -13.80 -17.27 15.41
C SER A 81 -12.56 -18.14 15.59
N VAL A 82 -12.44 -19.22 14.81
CA VAL A 82 -11.27 -20.10 14.88
C VAL A 82 -10.14 -19.49 14.06
N ARG A 83 -9.04 -19.17 14.74
CA ARG A 83 -7.80 -18.81 14.08
C ARG A 83 -6.87 -20.02 14.12
N PRO A 84 -6.23 -20.38 13.00
CA PRO A 84 -5.15 -21.33 13.07
C PRO A 84 -4.05 -20.76 13.97
N PRO A 85 -3.30 -21.65 14.63
CA PRO A 85 -2.19 -21.25 15.47
C PRO A 85 -1.18 -20.46 14.66
N ARG A 86 -0.53 -19.49 15.30
CA ARG A 86 0.51 -18.71 14.64
C ARG A 86 1.72 -19.60 14.41
N TRP A 87 2.48 -19.31 13.36
CA TRP A 87 3.75 -20.00 13.12
C TRP A 87 4.66 -19.89 14.36
N GLY A 88 4.94 -21.01 15.02
CA GLY A 88 5.72 -21.06 16.26
C GLY A 88 4.92 -21.27 17.56
N ASP A 89 3.59 -21.37 17.49
CA ASP A 89 2.81 -21.93 18.60
C ASP A 89 3.08 -23.44 18.67
N GLU A 90 3.73 -23.91 19.75
CA GLU A 90 4.15 -25.30 19.95
C GLU A 90 2.98 -26.30 20.10
N ASP A 91 1.74 -25.80 20.23
CA ASP A 91 0.54 -26.59 20.58
C ASP A 91 -0.29 -27.06 19.36
N PHE A 92 0.23 -27.01 18.14
CA PHE A 92 -0.49 -27.50 16.95
C PHE A 92 0.31 -28.51 16.13
N GLU A 93 0.47 -29.69 16.71
CA GLU A 93 0.79 -30.92 15.99
C GLU A 93 -0.52 -31.60 15.59
N TYR A 94 -1.12 -31.16 14.49
CA TYR A 94 -2.07 -32.01 13.79
C TYR A 94 -1.28 -32.79 12.74
N ASP A 95 -1.13 -34.10 12.93
CA ASP A 95 -0.35 -34.95 12.03
C ASP A 95 -1.16 -35.24 10.75
N TRP A 96 -1.14 -34.27 9.84
CA TRP A 96 -1.77 -34.38 8.51
C TRP A 96 -1.14 -35.46 7.63
N ASN A 97 -0.02 -36.07 8.04
CA ASN A 97 0.65 -37.10 7.26
C ASN A 97 -0.07 -38.45 7.35
N ASP A 98 -0.94 -38.65 8.36
CA ASP A 98 -1.61 -39.93 8.63
C ASP A 98 -3.09 -39.98 8.19
N VAL A 99 -3.66 -38.87 7.68
CA VAL A 99 -5.07 -38.78 7.25
C VAL A 99 -5.14 -38.57 5.74
N SER A 100 -5.91 -39.39 5.03
CA SER A 100 -6.12 -39.20 3.58
C SER A 100 -6.94 -37.94 3.28
N GLY A 101 -6.70 -37.30 2.13
CA GLY A 101 -7.49 -36.14 1.68
C GLY A 101 -9.00 -36.38 1.68
N ASP A 102 -9.42 -37.59 1.26
CA ASP A 102 -10.82 -38.05 1.30
C ASP A 102 -11.42 -38.04 2.72
N GLU A 103 -10.65 -38.51 3.69
CA GLU A 103 -11.08 -38.56 5.09
C GLU A 103 -11.11 -37.17 5.73
N ILE A 104 -10.13 -36.33 5.38
CA ILE A 104 -10.11 -34.92 5.78
C ILE A 104 -11.40 -34.24 5.34
N TRP A 105 -11.77 -34.47 4.08
CA TRP A 105 -12.91 -33.81 3.50
C TRP A 105 -14.24 -34.36 3.97
N THR A 106 -14.43 -35.68 3.94
CA THR A 106 -15.70 -36.30 4.35
C THR A 106 -16.05 -35.86 5.77
N ARG A 107 -15.03 -35.72 6.62
CA ARG A 107 -15.19 -35.15 7.97
C ARG A 107 -15.47 -33.65 7.93
N ALA A 108 -14.74 -32.85 7.16
CA ALA A 108 -14.95 -31.40 7.09
C ALA A 108 -16.33 -31.03 6.52
N ALA A 109 -16.70 -31.55 5.35
CA ALA A 109 -18.00 -31.32 4.71
C ALA A 109 -19.15 -31.85 5.57
N GLY A 110 -18.99 -33.05 6.15
CA GLY A 110 -19.95 -33.59 7.10
C GLY A 110 -20.14 -32.72 8.36
N LEU A 111 -19.09 -32.03 8.82
CA LEU A 111 -19.18 -31.09 9.95
C LEU A 111 -19.81 -29.74 9.54
N VAL A 112 -19.62 -29.27 8.30
CA VAL A 112 -20.30 -28.04 7.80
C VAL A 112 -21.81 -28.20 7.83
N GLU A 113 -22.34 -29.40 7.63
CA GLU A 113 -23.79 -29.65 7.60
C GLU A 113 -24.36 -30.05 8.98
N GLN A 114 -23.51 -30.25 9.99
CA GLN A 114 -23.95 -30.66 11.33
C GLN A 114 -24.52 -29.48 12.14
N PRO A 115 -25.58 -29.69 12.94
CA PRO A 115 -26.17 -28.63 13.76
C PRO A 115 -25.29 -28.20 14.94
N ASP A 116 -24.33 -29.04 15.36
CA ASP A 116 -23.41 -28.78 16.46
C ASP A 116 -21.99 -28.47 15.94
N ALA A 117 -21.31 -27.58 16.65
CA ALA A 117 -19.98 -27.09 16.38
C ALA A 117 -18.87 -28.12 16.59
N GLY A 118 -19.12 -29.13 17.44
CA GLY A 118 -18.03 -29.87 18.06
C GLY A 118 -17.15 -28.94 18.92
N ASP A 119 -15.96 -29.40 19.28
CA ASP A 119 -14.99 -28.57 20.00
C ASP A 119 -14.26 -27.58 19.08
N ARG A 120 -13.32 -26.81 19.64
CA ARG A 120 -12.49 -25.86 18.86
C ARG A 120 -11.70 -26.57 17.75
N GLU A 121 -11.24 -27.78 18.00
CA GLU A 121 -10.42 -28.56 17.08
C GLU A 121 -11.26 -29.00 15.87
N ALA A 122 -12.47 -29.51 16.10
CA ALA A 122 -13.42 -29.85 15.06
C ALA A 122 -13.75 -28.64 14.17
N ARG A 123 -14.04 -27.48 14.77
CA ARG A 123 -14.32 -26.25 14.01
C ARG A 123 -13.13 -25.77 13.19
N LEU A 124 -11.92 -25.82 13.75
CA LEU A 124 -10.71 -25.44 13.04
C LEU A 124 -10.43 -26.40 11.88
N PHE A 125 -10.61 -27.70 12.12
CA PHE A 125 -10.52 -28.73 11.10
C PHE A 125 -11.54 -28.52 9.97
N THR A 126 -12.78 -28.18 10.30
CA THR A 126 -13.81 -27.85 9.31
C THR A 126 -13.42 -26.65 8.46
N ALA A 127 -13.03 -25.54 9.09
CA ALA A 127 -12.69 -24.31 8.38
C ALA A 127 -11.43 -24.45 7.52
N TRP A 128 -10.41 -25.16 8.01
CA TRP A 128 -9.15 -25.32 7.30
C TRP A 128 -9.16 -26.47 6.30
N GLY A 129 -9.77 -27.60 6.64
CA GLY A 129 -9.92 -28.75 5.75
C GLY A 129 -10.78 -28.45 4.52
N ALA A 130 -11.83 -27.64 4.69
CA ALA A 130 -12.63 -27.16 3.56
C ALA A 130 -11.82 -26.22 2.65
N ASP A 131 -10.98 -25.34 3.22
CA ASP A 131 -10.12 -24.44 2.45
C ASP A 131 -9.05 -25.21 1.66
N ALA A 132 -8.33 -26.13 2.32
CA ALA A 132 -7.21 -26.90 1.78
C ALA A 132 -7.59 -27.76 0.55
N LEU A 133 -8.87 -28.01 0.34
CA LEU A 133 -9.40 -28.83 -0.75
C LEU A 133 -10.11 -28.01 -1.84
N THR A 134 -10.07 -26.69 -1.73
CA THR A 134 -10.32 -25.82 -2.87
C THR A 134 -9.05 -25.68 -3.71
N SER A 135 -9.21 -25.48 -5.01
CA SER A 135 -8.06 -25.38 -5.92
C SER A 135 -8.36 -24.47 -7.08
N ALA A 136 -7.43 -23.54 -7.32
CA ALA A 136 -7.30 -22.90 -8.62
C ALA A 136 -6.87 -23.96 -9.64
N GLY A 137 -7.58 -24.05 -10.75
CA GLY A 137 -7.25 -24.93 -11.87
C GLY A 137 -7.02 -24.14 -13.17
N PRO A 138 -6.94 -24.85 -14.31
CA PRO A 138 -6.58 -24.26 -15.61
C PRO A 138 -7.67 -23.38 -16.25
N ALA A 139 -8.83 -23.23 -15.62
CA ALA A 139 -9.95 -22.38 -16.03
C ALA A 139 -10.78 -22.05 -14.78
N PRO A 140 -11.57 -20.96 -14.76
CA PRO A 140 -12.49 -20.71 -13.66
C PRO A 140 -13.46 -21.86 -13.39
N ASP A 141 -13.86 -22.61 -14.42
CA ASP A 141 -14.86 -23.68 -14.38
C ASP A 141 -14.28 -25.10 -14.49
N TRP A 142 -12.97 -25.24 -14.27
CA TRP A 142 -12.21 -26.42 -14.66
C TRP A 142 -12.74 -27.74 -14.07
N TRP A 143 -13.28 -27.73 -12.85
CA TRP A 143 -13.73 -28.94 -12.16
C TRP A 143 -15.03 -29.50 -12.75
N LEU A 144 -15.81 -28.68 -13.44
CA LEU A 144 -17.03 -29.11 -14.11
C LEU A 144 -16.73 -29.97 -15.35
N HIS A 145 -15.53 -29.83 -15.92
CA HIS A 145 -15.07 -30.49 -17.13
C HIS A 145 -13.60 -30.93 -17.00
N ALA A 146 -13.24 -31.53 -15.86
CA ALA A 146 -11.85 -31.85 -15.52
C ALA A 146 -11.14 -32.69 -16.60
N GLU A 147 -11.88 -33.60 -17.24
CA GLU A 147 -11.43 -34.45 -18.35
C GLU A 147 -10.98 -33.67 -19.60
N ALA A 148 -11.45 -32.44 -19.78
CA ALA A 148 -11.06 -31.57 -20.89
C ALA A 148 -9.65 -30.96 -20.71
N PHE A 149 -9.07 -31.07 -19.50
CA PHE A 149 -7.81 -30.44 -19.16
C PHE A 149 -6.71 -31.49 -18.88
N PRO A 150 -5.88 -31.86 -19.87
CA PRO A 150 -4.84 -32.86 -19.70
C PRO A 150 -3.70 -32.44 -18.74
N SER A 151 -3.68 -31.18 -18.30
CA SER A 151 -2.64 -30.61 -17.43
C SER A 151 -3.02 -30.55 -15.95
N ILE A 152 -4.20 -31.04 -15.54
CA ILE A 152 -4.58 -31.03 -14.12
C ILE A 152 -3.76 -32.05 -13.32
N THR A 153 -3.41 -31.66 -12.10
CA THR A 153 -2.65 -32.49 -11.16
C THR A 153 -3.52 -33.61 -10.56
N PRO A 154 -2.92 -34.68 -9.98
CA PRO A 154 -3.69 -35.69 -9.24
C PRO A 154 -4.55 -35.09 -8.12
N THR A 155 -4.07 -34.04 -7.45
CA THR A 155 -4.83 -33.30 -6.44
C THR A 155 -6.05 -32.60 -7.03
N GLN A 156 -5.91 -31.94 -8.17
CA GLN A 156 -7.04 -31.31 -8.88
C GLN A 156 -8.04 -32.37 -9.39
N GLN A 157 -7.56 -33.49 -9.93
CA GLN A 157 -8.43 -34.60 -10.30
C GLN A 157 -9.28 -35.07 -9.10
N HIS A 158 -8.64 -35.20 -7.94
CA HIS A 158 -9.32 -35.56 -6.70
C HIS A 158 -10.35 -34.52 -6.25
N VAL A 159 -10.01 -33.23 -6.30
CA VAL A 159 -10.94 -32.14 -5.99
C VAL A 159 -12.16 -32.17 -6.91
N ALA A 160 -11.99 -32.39 -8.21
CA ALA A 160 -13.12 -32.51 -9.15
C ALA A 160 -14.05 -33.69 -8.80
N GLU A 161 -13.48 -34.83 -8.41
CA GLU A 161 -14.24 -36.01 -7.98
C GLU A 161 -15.01 -35.80 -6.67
N LEU A 162 -14.47 -34.98 -5.76
CA LEU A 162 -15.12 -34.59 -4.50
C LEU A 162 -16.22 -33.56 -4.74
N VAL A 163 -15.98 -32.54 -5.55
CA VAL A 163 -16.98 -31.51 -5.90
C VAL A 163 -18.25 -32.13 -6.49
N ALA A 164 -18.10 -33.17 -7.32
CA ALA A 164 -19.23 -33.89 -7.91
C ALA A 164 -20.14 -34.56 -6.86
N ARG A 165 -19.66 -34.78 -5.63
CA ARG A 165 -20.38 -35.51 -4.58
C ARG A 165 -20.89 -34.60 -3.48
N GLU A 166 -20.22 -33.49 -3.17
CA GLU A 166 -20.70 -32.61 -2.09
C GLU A 166 -20.90 -31.13 -2.45
N PRO A 167 -22.14 -30.63 -2.28
CA PRO A 167 -22.53 -29.28 -2.69
C PRO A 167 -21.72 -28.15 -2.07
N VAL A 168 -21.25 -28.29 -0.83
CA VAL A 168 -20.48 -27.24 -0.16
C VAL A 168 -19.15 -26.96 -0.86
N LEU A 169 -18.46 -28.00 -1.36
CA LEU A 169 -17.19 -27.83 -2.06
C LEU A 169 -17.40 -27.26 -3.46
N ASP A 170 -18.46 -27.69 -4.15
CA ASP A 170 -18.89 -27.09 -5.42
C ASP A 170 -19.15 -25.59 -5.24
N TRP A 171 -19.93 -25.24 -4.22
CA TRP A 171 -20.24 -23.87 -3.88
C TRP A 171 -18.99 -23.06 -3.53
N LEU A 172 -18.07 -23.59 -2.70
CA LEU A 172 -16.80 -22.93 -2.39
C LEU A 172 -15.92 -22.72 -3.63
N GLN A 173 -15.87 -23.68 -4.55
CA GLN A 173 -15.12 -23.55 -5.80
C GLN A 173 -15.72 -22.47 -6.71
N VAL A 174 -17.04 -22.39 -6.78
CA VAL A 174 -17.73 -21.28 -7.47
C VAL A 174 -17.37 -19.93 -6.85
N LEU A 175 -17.34 -19.83 -5.52
CA LEU A 175 -16.97 -18.59 -4.84
C LEU A 175 -15.49 -18.22 -4.99
N LEU A 176 -14.59 -19.20 -4.99
CA LEU A 176 -13.18 -18.99 -5.31
C LEU A 176 -13.03 -18.43 -6.72
N ALA A 177 -13.81 -18.94 -7.69
CA ALA A 177 -13.84 -18.43 -9.05
C ALA A 177 -14.48 -17.04 -9.17
N ALA A 178 -15.51 -16.74 -8.36
CA ALA A 178 -16.19 -15.44 -8.30
C ALA A 178 -15.44 -14.37 -7.48
N SER A 179 -14.41 -14.76 -6.74
CA SER A 179 -13.61 -13.90 -5.88
C SER A 179 -13.05 -12.69 -6.64
N ASN A 180 -12.70 -11.61 -5.96
CA ASN A 180 -12.10 -10.39 -6.54
C ASN A 180 -10.67 -10.60 -7.04
N THR A 181 -10.07 -11.76 -6.75
CA THR A 181 -8.73 -12.16 -7.17
C THR A 181 -8.72 -13.34 -8.14
N PRO A 182 -9.70 -13.51 -9.05
CA PRO A 182 -9.72 -14.70 -9.89
C PRO A 182 -8.53 -14.61 -10.85
N GLY A 183 -8.26 -13.44 -11.42
CA GLY A 183 -7.05 -13.20 -12.21
C GLY A 183 -5.73 -13.35 -11.45
N ALA A 184 -5.68 -13.42 -10.12
CA ALA A 184 -4.45 -13.78 -9.40
C ALA A 184 -4.32 -15.31 -9.32
N ALA A 185 -5.42 -16.01 -9.01
CA ALA A 185 -5.52 -17.46 -9.00
C ALA A 185 -5.38 -18.10 -10.39
N PHE A 186 -5.78 -17.37 -11.43
CA PHE A 186 -5.91 -17.80 -12.82
C PHE A 186 -5.09 -16.91 -13.78
N SER A 187 -4.11 -16.15 -13.27
CA SER A 187 -3.25 -15.23 -14.07
C SER A 187 -2.47 -15.90 -15.21
N HIS A 188 -2.23 -17.20 -15.07
CA HIS A 188 -1.32 -17.98 -15.91
C HIS A 188 -2.04 -18.77 -17.02
N LEU A 189 -3.34 -18.56 -17.21
CA LEU A 189 -4.15 -19.36 -18.13
C LEU A 189 -3.98 -18.95 -19.59
N ALA A 190 -3.55 -19.90 -20.42
CA ALA A 190 -3.28 -19.75 -21.84
C ALA A 190 -4.46 -20.12 -22.77
N SER A 191 -5.73 -19.99 -22.33
CA SER A 191 -6.91 -20.50 -23.07
C SER A 191 -8.15 -19.59 -22.94
N PRO A 192 -9.23 -19.78 -23.75
CA PRO A 192 -10.07 -18.73 -24.33
C PRO A 192 -10.88 -17.93 -23.31
N SER A 193 -11.35 -16.75 -23.73
CA SER A 193 -11.96 -15.66 -22.93
C SER A 193 -12.53 -16.10 -21.58
N PRO A 194 -11.99 -15.62 -20.44
CA PRO A 194 -12.52 -15.84 -19.09
C PRO A 194 -14.04 -15.74 -19.01
N ASP A 195 -14.65 -14.85 -19.80
CA ASP A 195 -16.08 -14.57 -19.86
C ASP A 195 -16.93 -15.81 -20.20
N ALA A 196 -16.46 -16.69 -21.07
CA ALA A 196 -17.21 -17.89 -21.45
C ALA A 196 -17.24 -18.93 -20.31
N ALA A 197 -16.13 -19.06 -19.58
CA ALA A 197 -16.05 -19.94 -18.40
C ALA A 197 -16.88 -19.38 -17.24
N MET A 198 -16.82 -18.07 -17.00
CA MET A 198 -17.65 -17.40 -15.99
C MET A 198 -19.13 -17.49 -16.33
N SER A 199 -19.51 -17.37 -17.62
CA SER A 199 -20.89 -17.56 -18.05
C SER A 199 -21.42 -18.97 -17.72
N ARG A 200 -20.65 -20.02 -18.02
CA ARG A 200 -21.02 -21.41 -17.68
C ARG A 200 -21.11 -21.64 -16.17
N LEU A 201 -20.20 -21.07 -15.38
CA LEU A 201 -20.31 -21.11 -13.92
C LEU A 201 -21.59 -20.42 -13.43
N GLY A 202 -21.96 -19.31 -14.07
CA GLY A 202 -23.19 -18.60 -13.79
C GLY A 202 -24.42 -19.47 -14.05
N GLU A 203 -24.45 -20.18 -15.18
CA GLU A 203 -25.51 -21.13 -15.52
C GLU A 203 -25.56 -22.29 -14.51
N HIS A 204 -24.41 -22.88 -14.17
CA HIS A 204 -24.30 -23.93 -13.15
C HIS A 204 -24.86 -23.49 -11.78
N ALA A 205 -24.53 -22.27 -11.34
CA ALA A 205 -25.05 -21.73 -10.09
C ALA A 205 -26.57 -21.47 -10.15
N LEU A 206 -27.11 -21.03 -11.29
CA LEU A 206 -28.55 -20.86 -11.48
C LEU A 206 -29.32 -22.19 -11.51
N GLU A 207 -28.75 -23.24 -12.14
CA GLU A 207 -29.35 -24.58 -12.14
C GLU A 207 -29.50 -25.12 -10.72
N ARG A 208 -28.52 -24.85 -9.85
CA ARG A 208 -28.56 -25.22 -8.43
C ARG A 208 -29.49 -24.35 -7.58
N TYR A 209 -29.77 -23.13 -8.02
CA TYR A 209 -30.76 -22.26 -7.37
C TYR A 209 -32.20 -22.77 -7.55
N ALA A 210 -32.50 -23.45 -8.66
CA ALA A 210 -33.87 -23.80 -9.05
C ALA A 210 -34.62 -24.86 -8.20
N PRO A 211 -33.98 -25.70 -7.36
CA PRO A 211 -34.70 -26.56 -6.43
C PRO A 211 -34.09 -26.60 -5.01
N ALA A 212 -34.71 -25.90 -4.06
CA ALA A 212 -34.60 -26.12 -2.60
C ALA A 212 -33.39 -25.57 -1.80
N GLU A 213 -32.50 -24.72 -2.36
CA GLU A 213 -31.29 -24.24 -1.62
C GLU A 213 -31.24 -22.73 -1.28
N GLY A 214 -32.38 -22.02 -1.33
CA GLY A 214 -32.68 -20.80 -0.57
C GLY A 214 -31.93 -19.51 -0.98
N HIS A 215 -30.75 -19.27 -0.41
CA HIS A 215 -29.94 -18.07 -0.66
C HIS A 215 -28.50 -18.38 -1.09
N ALA A 216 -27.92 -19.53 -0.71
CA ALA A 216 -26.50 -19.81 -0.95
C ALA A 216 -26.13 -19.82 -2.45
N TRP A 217 -26.89 -20.55 -3.27
CA TRP A 217 -26.70 -20.59 -4.72
C TRP A 217 -27.23 -19.35 -5.43
N ALA A 218 -28.25 -18.68 -4.87
CA ALA A 218 -28.74 -17.39 -5.40
C ALA A 218 -27.63 -16.32 -5.33
N VAL A 219 -26.94 -16.24 -4.19
CA VAL A 219 -25.79 -15.35 -3.99
C VAL A 219 -24.65 -15.75 -4.92
N ALA A 220 -24.27 -17.03 -4.98
CA ALA A 220 -23.19 -17.49 -5.86
C ALA A 220 -23.46 -17.14 -7.33
N ALA A 221 -24.68 -17.39 -7.82
CA ALA A 221 -25.08 -17.05 -9.18
C ALA A 221 -24.99 -15.54 -9.46
N ALA A 222 -25.39 -14.71 -8.49
CA ALA A 222 -25.31 -13.25 -8.61
C ALA A 222 -23.88 -12.71 -8.56
N LEU A 223 -22.92 -13.42 -7.94
CA LEU A 223 -21.51 -13.03 -7.88
C LEU A 223 -20.71 -13.42 -9.13
N VAL A 224 -21.13 -14.46 -9.84
CA VAL A 224 -20.41 -15.03 -11.00
C VAL A 224 -20.82 -14.39 -12.32
N GLN A 225 -22.09 -14.04 -12.49
CA GLN A 225 -22.62 -13.55 -13.76
C GLN A 225 -22.32 -12.07 -14.01
N GLU A 226 -21.92 -11.74 -15.24
CA GLU A 226 -21.95 -10.37 -15.73
C GLU A 226 -23.39 -10.00 -16.12
N GLY A 227 -24.08 -9.35 -15.19
CA GLY A 227 -25.49 -8.97 -15.33
C GLY A 227 -26.40 -9.87 -14.50
N SER A 228 -27.70 -9.78 -14.79
CA SER A 228 -28.74 -10.44 -14.00
C SER A 228 -29.84 -10.98 -14.88
N THR A 229 -30.39 -12.13 -14.47
CA THR A 229 -31.68 -12.57 -14.99
C THR A 229 -32.81 -11.75 -14.34
N PRO A 230 -33.97 -11.60 -15.01
CA PRO A 230 -35.14 -10.96 -14.41
C PRO A 230 -35.56 -11.57 -13.06
N GLU A 231 -35.30 -12.87 -12.88
CA GLU A 231 -35.59 -13.62 -11.66
C GLU A 231 -34.65 -13.21 -10.51
N GLN A 232 -33.35 -13.07 -10.79
CA GLN A 232 -32.37 -12.57 -9.82
C GLN A 232 -32.65 -11.12 -9.45
N ASP A 233 -33.00 -10.26 -10.41
CA ASP A 233 -33.35 -8.87 -10.13
C ASP A 233 -34.62 -8.76 -9.28
N ALA A 234 -35.64 -9.56 -9.56
CA ALA A 234 -36.85 -9.61 -8.75
C ALA A 234 -36.57 -10.10 -7.33
N TRP A 235 -35.71 -11.12 -7.17
CA TRP A 235 -35.27 -11.62 -5.87
C TRP A 235 -34.48 -10.57 -5.08
N LEU A 236 -33.47 -9.94 -5.70
CA LEU A 236 -32.64 -8.92 -5.06
C LEU A 236 -33.46 -7.68 -4.69
N ALA A 237 -34.35 -7.21 -5.57
CA ALA A 237 -35.27 -6.11 -5.27
C ALA A 237 -36.25 -6.47 -4.13
N GLY A 238 -36.63 -7.74 -4.03
CA GLY A 238 -37.41 -8.26 -2.90
C GLY A 238 -36.65 -8.19 -1.58
N LEU A 239 -35.37 -8.60 -1.58
CA LEU A 239 -34.49 -8.49 -0.42
C LEU A 239 -34.25 -7.03 -0.02
N GLU A 240 -33.94 -6.18 -0.99
CA GLU A 240 -33.66 -4.76 -0.77
C GLU A 240 -34.85 -4.06 -0.10
N ARG A 241 -36.06 -4.30 -0.60
CA ARG A 241 -37.29 -3.77 0.03
C ARG A 241 -37.40 -4.22 1.49
N LYS A 242 -37.18 -5.51 1.77
CA LYS A 242 -37.20 -6.01 3.16
C LYS A 242 -36.15 -5.32 4.03
N VAL A 243 -34.94 -5.11 3.51
CA VAL A 243 -33.83 -4.47 4.24
C VAL A 243 -34.19 -3.03 4.57
N LEU A 244 -34.61 -2.25 3.57
CA LEU A 244 -34.97 -0.84 3.69
C LEU A 244 -36.22 -0.61 4.56
N ASP A 245 -37.15 -1.57 4.60
CA ASP A 245 -38.32 -1.58 5.48
C ASP A 245 -38.03 -2.15 6.88
N CYS A 246 -36.76 -2.46 7.18
CA CYS A 246 -36.32 -3.09 8.43
C CYS A 246 -36.99 -4.44 8.75
N THR A 247 -37.47 -5.20 7.75
CA THR A 247 -38.20 -6.47 7.92
C THR A 247 -37.40 -7.71 7.49
N ALA A 248 -36.19 -7.52 6.96
CA ALA A 248 -35.33 -8.62 6.54
C ALA A 248 -34.94 -9.51 7.72
N SER A 249 -34.88 -10.81 7.47
CA SER A 249 -34.21 -11.75 8.37
C SER A 249 -32.68 -11.57 8.31
N THR A 250 -31.93 -12.13 9.27
CA THR A 250 -30.46 -12.15 9.24
C THR A 250 -29.92 -12.74 7.93
N ALA A 251 -30.53 -13.83 7.44
CA ALA A 251 -30.15 -14.48 6.20
C ALA A 251 -30.46 -13.62 4.96
N ASP A 252 -31.65 -13.00 4.91
CA ASP A 252 -32.05 -12.07 3.83
C ASP A 252 -31.08 -10.88 3.76
N HIS A 253 -30.76 -10.27 4.91
CA HIS A 253 -29.84 -9.14 4.98
C HIS A 253 -28.42 -9.53 4.56
N ALA A 254 -27.89 -10.66 5.06
CA ALA A 254 -26.57 -11.15 4.66
C ALA A 254 -26.48 -11.44 3.16
N ALA A 255 -27.52 -12.05 2.58
CA ALA A 255 -27.58 -12.32 1.13
C ALA A 255 -27.56 -11.02 0.33
N TRP A 256 -28.40 -10.05 0.72
CA TRP A 256 -28.45 -8.74 0.08
C TRP A 256 -27.10 -8.00 0.19
N ALA A 257 -26.52 -7.92 1.38
CA ALA A 257 -25.27 -7.19 1.61
C ALA A 257 -24.11 -7.76 0.78
N VAL A 258 -23.98 -9.09 0.72
CA VAL A 258 -22.94 -9.75 -0.08
C VAL A 258 -23.15 -9.52 -1.58
N VAL A 259 -24.39 -9.62 -2.07
CA VAL A 259 -24.68 -9.42 -3.49
C VAL A 259 -24.49 -7.97 -3.90
N VAL A 260 -24.98 -7.00 -3.11
CA VAL A 260 -24.76 -5.57 -3.37
C VAL A 260 -23.26 -5.26 -3.36
N HIS A 261 -22.52 -5.80 -2.38
CA HIS A 261 -21.06 -5.65 -2.35
C HIS A 261 -20.40 -6.23 -3.61
N GLY A 262 -20.68 -7.47 -3.98
CA GLY A 262 -19.99 -8.13 -5.10
C GLY A 262 -20.42 -7.65 -6.49
N ARG A 263 -21.71 -7.31 -6.68
CA ARG A 263 -22.29 -6.89 -7.97
C ARG A 263 -22.16 -5.39 -8.20
N ASP A 264 -22.55 -4.58 -7.22
CA ASP A 264 -22.66 -3.13 -7.39
C ASP A 264 -21.33 -2.40 -7.14
N ARG A 265 -20.29 -3.11 -6.70
CA ARG A 265 -18.93 -2.54 -6.59
C ARG A 265 -18.45 -1.78 -7.81
N TRP A 266 -18.92 -2.13 -9.02
CA TRP A 266 -18.52 -1.45 -10.26
C TRP A 266 -19.37 -0.24 -10.63
N THR A 267 -20.63 -0.23 -10.19
CA THR A 267 -21.66 0.70 -10.67
C THR A 267 -22.15 1.68 -9.62
N LEU A 268 -21.89 1.42 -8.33
CA LEU A 268 -22.40 2.22 -7.23
C LEU A 268 -21.82 3.65 -7.26
N ASP A 269 -22.71 4.63 -7.27
CA ASP A 269 -22.50 6.06 -7.15
C ASP A 269 -23.07 6.59 -5.82
N PRO A 270 -22.23 6.78 -4.78
CA PRO A 270 -22.72 7.21 -3.47
C PRO A 270 -23.29 8.63 -3.48
N GLU A 271 -23.06 9.42 -4.53
CA GLU A 271 -23.64 10.77 -4.69
C GLU A 271 -25.13 10.71 -5.07
N ASP A 272 -25.63 9.55 -5.52
CA ASP A 272 -27.05 9.29 -5.68
C ASP A 272 -27.69 9.02 -4.30
N ALA A 273 -28.81 9.68 -4.01
CA ALA A 273 -29.44 9.62 -2.69
C ALA A 273 -29.99 8.22 -2.36
N ASP A 274 -30.50 7.48 -3.35
CA ASP A 274 -30.99 6.11 -3.13
C ASP A 274 -29.82 5.17 -2.88
N GLU A 275 -28.70 5.37 -3.56
CA GLU A 275 -27.49 4.57 -3.35
C GLU A 275 -26.77 4.89 -2.04
N ALA A 276 -26.70 6.17 -1.64
CA ALA A 276 -26.24 6.57 -0.31
C ALA A 276 -27.07 5.91 0.79
N ARG A 277 -28.39 5.83 0.59
CA ARG A 277 -29.29 5.11 1.50
C ARG A 277 -28.98 3.61 1.51
N ARG A 278 -28.74 2.96 0.37
CA ARG A 278 -28.33 1.55 0.30
C ARG A 278 -27.04 1.32 1.07
N LEU A 279 -26.02 2.17 0.87
CA LEU A 279 -24.75 2.07 1.58
C LEU A 279 -24.89 2.10 3.10
N ALA A 280 -25.85 2.86 3.64
CA ALA A 280 -26.06 2.95 5.09
C ALA A 280 -26.49 1.63 5.74
N PHE A 281 -27.05 0.69 4.96
CA PHE A 281 -27.42 -0.64 5.44
C PHE A 281 -26.31 -1.68 5.23
N LEU A 282 -25.25 -1.35 4.51
CA LEU A 282 -24.16 -2.28 4.32
C LEU A 282 -23.30 -2.43 5.60
N PRO A 283 -22.73 -3.62 5.81
CA PRO A 283 -21.74 -3.85 6.83
C PRO A 283 -20.58 -2.82 6.75
N PRO A 284 -20.05 -2.33 7.88
CA PRO A 284 -19.02 -1.30 7.90
C PRO A 284 -17.81 -1.55 7.00
N TYR A 285 -17.23 -2.75 6.97
CA TYR A 285 -16.10 -3.03 6.08
C TYR A 285 -16.54 -3.09 4.61
N ALA A 286 -17.65 -3.76 4.31
CA ALA A 286 -18.18 -3.83 2.94
C ALA A 286 -18.46 -2.42 2.38
N ARG A 287 -19.04 -1.53 3.18
CA ARG A 287 -19.26 -0.12 2.82
C ARG A 287 -17.95 0.60 2.53
N VAL A 288 -16.96 0.48 3.43
CA VAL A 288 -15.66 1.12 3.25
C VAL A 288 -14.99 0.63 1.98
N ASP A 289 -14.99 -0.68 1.71
CA ASP A 289 -14.37 -1.26 0.49
C ASP A 289 -15.05 -0.73 -0.79
N LEU A 290 -16.38 -0.61 -0.81
CA LEU A 290 -17.10 -0.04 -1.96
C LEU A 290 -16.78 1.44 -2.18
N LEU A 291 -16.83 2.25 -1.11
CA LEU A 291 -16.50 3.67 -1.16
C LEU A 291 -15.06 3.87 -1.67
N ASP A 292 -14.16 3.03 -1.19
CA ASP A 292 -12.77 3.05 -1.57
C ASP A 292 -12.55 2.75 -3.05
N GLN A 293 -13.14 1.66 -3.56
CA GLN A 293 -13.10 1.32 -4.98
C GLN A 293 -13.67 2.44 -5.87
N ARG A 294 -14.77 3.08 -5.45
CA ARG A 294 -15.37 4.19 -6.19
C ARG A 294 -14.47 5.43 -6.20
N LEU A 295 -13.92 5.82 -5.05
CA LEU A 295 -12.97 6.92 -4.94
C LEU A 295 -11.82 6.73 -5.93
N MET A 296 -11.22 5.54 -5.95
CA MET A 296 -10.12 5.25 -6.86
C MET A 296 -10.49 5.31 -8.34
N ARG A 297 -11.66 4.80 -8.74
CA ARG A 297 -12.10 4.92 -10.14
C ARG A 297 -12.32 6.35 -10.57
N ARG A 298 -12.93 7.19 -9.72
CA ARG A 298 -13.13 8.61 -10.02
C ARG A 298 -11.80 9.31 -10.24
N VAL A 299 -10.84 9.09 -9.35
CA VAL A 299 -9.52 9.70 -9.45
C VAL A 299 -8.77 9.16 -10.68
N ALA A 300 -8.87 7.87 -11.01
CA ALA A 300 -8.34 7.30 -12.25
C ALA A 300 -8.95 7.93 -13.51
N ALA A 301 -10.23 8.32 -13.46
CA ALA A 301 -10.91 9.08 -14.51
C ALA A 301 -10.58 10.59 -14.49
N GLY A 302 -9.66 11.05 -13.62
CA GLY A 302 -9.33 12.47 -13.44
C GLY A 302 -10.41 13.29 -12.74
N GLN A 303 -11.41 12.62 -12.16
CA GLN A 303 -12.53 13.23 -11.45
C GLN A 303 -12.21 13.25 -9.95
N LEU A 304 -11.52 14.29 -9.49
CA LEU A 304 -11.32 14.48 -8.05
C LEU A 304 -12.68 14.73 -7.39
N PRO A 305 -12.98 14.10 -6.23
CA PRO A 305 -14.16 14.45 -5.46
C PRO A 305 -14.12 15.95 -5.14
N ALA A 306 -15.22 16.65 -5.41
CA ALA A 306 -15.32 18.07 -5.08
C ALA A 306 -15.41 18.31 -3.55
N ASP A 307 -15.76 17.27 -2.78
CA ASP A 307 -16.01 17.34 -1.34
C ASP A 307 -15.47 16.08 -0.64
N ALA A 308 -14.18 16.07 -0.29
CA ALA A 308 -13.57 14.96 0.46
C ALA A 308 -14.15 14.80 1.87
N ASP A 309 -14.77 15.84 2.42
CA ASP A 309 -15.36 15.83 3.75
C ASP A 309 -16.71 15.11 3.74
N TRP A 310 -17.48 15.22 2.64
CA TRP A 310 -18.65 14.38 2.40
C TRP A 310 -18.28 12.89 2.33
N TRP A 311 -17.18 12.53 1.65
CA TRP A 311 -16.69 11.14 1.63
C TRP A 311 -16.28 10.65 3.02
N ALA A 312 -15.62 11.50 3.81
CA ALA A 312 -15.26 11.19 5.19
C ALA A 312 -16.50 11.01 6.09
N ALA A 313 -17.58 11.76 5.85
CA ALA A 313 -18.83 11.64 6.60
C ALA A 313 -19.58 10.31 6.36
N LEU A 314 -19.28 9.60 5.26
CA LEU A 314 -19.81 8.26 5.00
C LEU A 314 -19.08 7.16 5.78
N LEU A 315 -17.95 7.49 6.42
CA LEU A 315 -17.13 6.53 7.17
C LEU A 315 -17.72 6.28 8.57
N PRO A 316 -17.76 5.02 9.02
CA PRO A 316 -17.99 4.72 10.43
C PRO A 316 -16.77 5.18 11.26
N GLU A 317 -17.00 5.92 12.35
CA GLU A 317 -15.93 6.49 13.19
C GLU A 317 -15.00 5.45 13.83
N GLU A 318 -15.42 4.18 13.96
CA GLU A 318 -14.71 3.17 14.78
C GLU A 318 -14.20 1.92 14.01
N ASN A 319 -14.06 1.98 12.68
CA ASN A 319 -13.58 0.82 11.91
C ASN A 319 -12.13 0.96 11.42
N LEU A 320 -11.31 -0.09 11.57
CA LEU A 320 -9.96 -0.20 10.99
C LEU A 320 -9.94 0.09 9.48
N GLY A 321 -10.99 -0.29 8.75
CA GLY A 321 -11.16 0.06 7.33
C GLY A 321 -11.27 1.57 7.09
N ALA A 322 -11.86 2.33 8.01
CA ALA A 322 -11.99 3.78 7.88
C ALA A 322 -10.62 4.47 7.87
N HIS A 323 -9.64 3.98 8.65
CA HIS A 323 -8.26 4.47 8.58
C HIS A 323 -7.61 4.24 7.21
N ARG A 324 -7.86 3.08 6.59
CA ARG A 324 -7.34 2.79 5.23
C ARG A 324 -7.91 3.76 4.21
N LEU A 325 -9.24 3.93 4.19
CA LEU A 325 -9.89 4.86 3.26
C LEU A 325 -9.52 6.32 3.56
N GLN A 326 -9.33 6.71 4.83
CA GLN A 326 -8.85 8.03 5.21
C GLN A 326 -7.48 8.33 4.60
N GLY A 327 -6.53 7.39 4.68
CA GLY A 327 -5.22 7.57 4.03
C GLY A 327 -5.30 7.72 2.50
N ARG A 328 -6.25 7.02 1.88
CA ARG A 328 -6.50 7.15 0.44
C ARG A 328 -7.19 8.49 0.10
N LEU A 329 -8.09 8.99 0.95
CA LEU A 329 -8.70 10.31 0.82
C LEU A 329 -7.66 11.43 0.98
N ASP A 330 -6.75 11.31 1.95
CA ASP A 330 -5.67 12.28 2.13
C ASP A 330 -4.72 12.29 0.94
N TYR A 331 -4.48 11.13 0.33
CA TYR A 331 -3.75 11.05 -0.93
C TYR A 331 -4.47 11.78 -2.07
N VAL A 332 -5.79 11.59 -2.20
CA VAL A 332 -6.61 12.28 -3.20
C VAL A 332 -6.63 13.79 -2.95
N ARG A 333 -6.73 14.23 -1.69
CA ARG A 333 -6.59 15.64 -1.29
C ARG A 333 -5.23 16.19 -1.69
N ALA A 334 -4.16 15.42 -1.49
CA ALA A 334 -2.81 15.82 -1.89
C ALA A 334 -2.69 15.99 -3.41
N LEU A 335 -3.29 15.08 -4.21
CA LEU A 335 -3.33 15.22 -5.68
C LEU A 335 -4.20 16.40 -6.14
N ALA A 336 -5.27 16.71 -5.41
CA ALA A 336 -6.15 17.85 -5.67
C ALA A 336 -5.56 19.20 -5.24
N ALA A 337 -4.51 19.19 -4.42
CA ALA A 337 -3.93 20.39 -3.85
C ALA A 337 -3.50 21.38 -4.95
N SER A 338 -4.05 22.58 -4.90
CA SER A 338 -3.72 23.64 -5.85
C SER A 338 -2.51 24.45 -5.43
N THR A 339 -1.95 24.20 -4.24
CA THR A 339 -0.75 24.84 -3.68
C THR A 339 -0.06 23.85 -2.73
N PRO A 340 1.25 23.99 -2.46
CA PRO A 340 1.94 23.16 -1.46
C PRO A 340 1.29 23.24 -0.08
N GLN A 341 0.81 24.41 0.35
CA GLN A 341 0.15 24.62 1.66
C GLN A 341 -1.18 23.88 1.81
N ALA A 342 -1.81 23.51 0.70
CA ALA A 342 -3.04 22.71 0.71
C ALA A 342 -2.77 21.20 0.87
N LEU A 343 -1.50 20.77 0.92
CA LEU A 343 -1.15 19.39 1.18
C LEU A 343 -1.44 19.03 2.65
N PRO A 344 -1.87 17.79 2.94
CA PRO A 344 -2.00 17.31 4.32
C PRO A 344 -0.62 17.24 5.02
N PRO A 345 -0.60 17.10 6.36
CA PRO A 345 0.62 16.82 7.10
C PRO A 345 1.39 15.60 6.56
N PRO A 346 2.72 15.48 6.78
CA PRO A 346 3.54 14.40 6.25
C PRO A 346 3.45 13.13 7.10
N ASP A 347 2.30 12.88 7.72
CA ASP A 347 2.06 11.71 8.56
C ASP A 347 1.92 10.42 7.74
N GLN A 348 1.60 10.55 6.45
CA GLN A 348 1.49 9.44 5.51
C GLN A 348 2.68 9.38 4.55
N ALA A 349 3.18 8.16 4.33
CA ALA A 349 4.29 7.91 3.44
C ALA A 349 4.07 8.47 2.03
N THR A 350 2.85 8.39 1.53
CA THR A 350 2.50 8.81 0.17
C THR A 350 2.55 10.33 0.01
N VAL A 351 2.17 11.08 1.04
CA VAL A 351 2.30 12.55 1.10
C VAL A 351 3.78 12.94 1.13
N VAL A 352 4.57 12.26 1.96
CA VAL A 352 6.03 12.45 2.05
C VAL A 352 6.73 12.29 0.70
N ARG A 353 6.31 11.30 -0.11
CA ARG A 353 6.84 11.15 -1.46
C ARG A 353 6.55 12.38 -2.29
N LEU A 354 5.32 12.91 -2.27
CA LEU A 354 4.96 14.10 -3.08
C LEU A 354 5.81 15.31 -2.69
N LEU A 355 6.03 15.52 -1.38
CA LEU A 355 6.90 16.57 -0.87
C LEU A 355 8.36 16.43 -1.37
N ASN A 356 8.82 15.21 -1.63
CA ASN A 356 10.16 14.98 -2.17
C ASN A 356 10.33 15.42 -3.62
N GLY A 357 9.24 15.57 -4.38
CA GLY A 357 9.26 16.11 -5.74
C GLY A 357 9.05 17.63 -5.83
N LEU A 358 8.78 18.32 -4.71
CA LEU A 358 8.63 19.77 -4.70
C LEU A 358 9.96 20.49 -4.90
N SER A 359 9.89 21.68 -5.51
CA SER A 359 11.02 22.62 -5.53
C SER A 359 11.45 23.00 -4.11
N SER A 360 12.69 23.47 -3.93
CA SER A 360 13.18 23.91 -2.62
C SER A 360 12.35 25.06 -2.04
N GLU A 361 11.84 25.96 -2.89
CA GLU A 361 10.98 27.07 -2.52
C GLU A 361 9.59 26.58 -2.06
N ASP A 362 8.95 25.71 -2.85
CA ASP A 362 7.64 25.13 -2.51
C ASP A 362 7.70 24.31 -1.21
N LEU A 363 8.79 23.55 -1.02
CA LEU A 363 8.98 22.77 0.20
C LEU A 363 9.19 23.66 1.43
N ALA A 364 9.94 24.77 1.30
CA ALA A 364 10.11 25.73 2.39
C ALA A 364 8.77 26.40 2.76
N ALA A 365 7.98 26.77 1.75
CA ALA A 365 6.67 27.39 1.96
C ALA A 365 5.65 26.42 2.61
N TYR A 366 5.74 25.12 2.30
CA TYR A 366 4.99 24.07 3.00
C TYR A 366 5.43 23.95 4.48
N ALA A 367 6.74 23.97 4.73
CA ALA A 367 7.30 23.80 6.07
C ALA A 367 6.85 24.90 7.04
N GLU A 368 6.87 26.16 6.58
CA GLU A 368 6.41 27.32 7.33
C GLU A 368 4.91 27.21 7.66
N HIS A 369 4.09 26.85 6.67
CA HIS A 369 2.64 26.74 6.84
C HIS A 369 2.22 25.73 7.91
N HIS A 370 2.89 24.57 7.96
CA HIS A 370 2.58 23.50 8.92
C HIS A 370 3.42 23.55 10.21
N ALA A 371 4.23 24.60 10.41
CA ALA A 371 5.17 24.71 11.53
C ALA A 371 6.10 23.48 11.68
N LEU A 372 6.51 22.89 10.55
CA LEU A 372 7.35 21.69 10.48
C LEU A 372 8.85 22.02 10.41
N GLU A 373 9.20 23.27 10.69
CA GLU A 373 10.51 23.85 10.37
C GLU A 373 11.68 23.07 10.98
N ALA A 374 11.62 22.73 12.27
CA ALA A 374 12.79 22.24 13.00
C ALA A 374 13.38 20.92 12.43
N TRP A 375 12.55 19.94 12.10
CA TRP A 375 13.07 18.65 11.61
C TRP A 375 13.34 18.65 10.09
N LEU A 376 12.75 19.59 9.35
CA LEU A 376 12.91 19.69 7.89
C LEU A 376 14.12 20.56 7.47
N MET A 377 14.59 21.48 8.33
CA MET A 377 15.73 22.35 8.02
C MET A 377 16.98 21.61 7.52
N PRO A 378 17.40 20.45 8.09
CA PRO A 378 18.53 19.69 7.55
C PRO A 378 18.35 19.23 6.11
N VAL A 379 17.11 18.90 5.71
CA VAL A 379 16.76 18.45 4.35
C VAL A 379 16.82 19.61 3.36
N LEU A 380 16.20 20.74 3.71
CA LEU A 380 16.24 21.96 2.90
C LEU A 380 17.68 22.44 2.68
N TYR A 381 18.49 22.44 3.75
CA TYR A 381 19.90 22.81 3.68
C TYR A 381 20.69 21.85 2.78
N ALA A 382 20.49 20.53 2.95
CA ALA A 382 21.15 19.53 2.12
C ALA A 382 20.81 19.67 0.63
N ARG A 383 19.53 19.95 0.30
CA ARG A 383 19.09 20.20 -1.08
C ARG A 383 19.74 21.43 -1.68
N ALA A 384 19.73 22.56 -0.96
CA ALA A 384 20.36 23.79 -1.44
C ALA A 384 21.85 23.58 -1.74
N VAL A 385 22.55 22.84 -0.87
CA VAL A 385 23.97 22.49 -1.08
C VAL A 385 24.16 21.57 -2.29
N ALA A 386 23.33 20.53 -2.46
CA ALA A 386 23.43 19.61 -3.58
C ALA A 386 23.15 20.27 -4.94
N LEU A 387 22.28 21.28 -4.96
CA LEU A 387 21.93 22.06 -6.15
C LEU A 387 22.92 23.21 -6.43
N GLU A 388 23.96 23.35 -5.61
CA GLU A 388 24.92 24.46 -5.67
C GLU A 388 24.30 25.85 -5.48
N ASP A 389 23.13 25.93 -4.82
CA ASP A 389 22.49 27.19 -4.44
C ASP A 389 23.07 27.72 -3.12
N TRP A 390 24.26 28.31 -3.23
CA TRP A 390 25.03 28.78 -2.08
C TRP A 390 24.33 29.91 -1.31
N GLN A 391 23.52 30.70 -1.99
CA GLN A 391 22.77 31.78 -1.36
C GLN A 391 21.66 31.20 -0.49
N ALA A 392 20.83 30.30 -1.04
CA ALA A 392 19.77 29.65 -0.27
C ALA A 392 20.35 28.85 0.92
N ALA A 393 21.45 28.13 0.71
CA ALA A 393 22.11 27.38 1.79
C ALA A 393 22.61 28.32 2.93
N GLU A 394 23.11 29.52 2.60
CA GLU A 394 23.55 30.49 3.59
C GLU A 394 22.38 31.13 4.36
N GLU A 395 21.28 31.44 3.67
CA GLU A 395 20.05 31.95 4.27
C GLU A 395 19.41 30.94 5.23
N LEU A 396 19.62 29.63 5.00
CA LEU A 396 19.16 28.55 5.87
C LEU A 396 20.03 28.31 7.11
N LEU A 397 21.22 28.92 7.23
CA LEU A 397 22.10 28.69 8.40
C LEU A 397 21.49 29.15 9.74
N PRO A 398 20.88 30.35 9.86
CA PRO A 398 20.20 30.76 11.09
C PRO A 398 19.05 29.83 11.52
N PRO A 399 18.04 29.51 10.67
CA PRO A 399 16.95 28.62 11.08
C PRO A 399 17.44 27.19 11.35
N LEU A 400 18.46 26.72 10.61
CA LEU A 400 19.14 25.45 10.92
C LEU A 400 19.81 25.47 12.30
N ALA A 401 20.39 26.58 12.73
CA ALA A 401 21.00 26.69 14.06
C ALA A 401 19.98 26.64 15.19
N GLU A 402 18.75 27.10 14.92
CA GLU A 402 17.64 27.10 15.88
C GLU A 402 16.92 25.75 15.93
N SER A 403 17.07 24.92 14.89
CA SER A 403 16.38 23.65 14.77
C SER A 403 16.79 22.60 15.82
N SER A 404 18.04 22.64 16.28
CA SER A 404 18.53 21.82 17.39
C SER A 404 19.81 22.39 18.00
N ALA A 405 20.08 22.05 19.27
CA ALA A 405 21.32 22.46 19.94
C ALA A 405 22.59 21.97 19.20
N ALA A 406 22.56 20.74 18.69
CA ALA A 406 23.66 20.16 17.92
C ALA A 406 23.91 20.92 16.61
N ALA A 407 22.86 21.22 15.84
CA ALA A 407 22.98 22.03 14.63
C ALA A 407 23.50 23.45 14.94
N GLY A 408 23.03 24.07 16.03
CA GLY A 408 23.51 25.37 16.47
C GLY A 408 25.00 25.40 16.88
N GLU A 409 25.56 24.30 17.38
CA GLU A 409 27.00 24.19 17.63
C GLU A 409 27.80 24.10 16.32
N VAL A 410 27.33 23.30 15.36
CA VAL A 410 27.94 23.15 14.03
C VAL A 410 27.94 24.50 13.29
N VAL A 411 26.79 25.18 13.21
CA VAL A 411 26.69 26.47 12.51
C VAL A 411 27.56 27.54 13.16
N ARG A 412 27.66 27.59 14.50
CA ARG A 412 28.57 28.53 15.18
C ARG A 412 30.03 28.23 14.89
N ALA A 413 30.41 26.95 14.84
CA ALA A 413 31.78 26.53 14.56
C ALA A 413 32.23 26.92 13.14
N VAL A 414 31.32 26.97 12.16
CA VAL A 414 31.66 27.32 10.77
C VAL A 414 32.30 28.70 10.62
N ARG A 415 31.94 29.66 11.48
CA ARG A 415 32.48 31.04 11.43
C ARG A 415 34.00 31.11 11.61
N SER A 416 34.58 30.07 12.20
CA SER A 416 36.02 29.99 12.46
C SER A 416 36.79 29.17 11.42
N ILE A 417 36.08 28.60 10.43
CA ILE A 417 36.66 27.96 9.25
C ILE A 417 37.16 29.04 8.30
N ARG A 418 38.44 28.96 7.91
CA ARG A 418 39.03 29.83 6.89
C ARG A 418 38.96 29.12 5.53
N GLY A 419 38.29 29.74 4.57
CA GLY A 419 38.18 29.22 3.21
C GLY A 419 37.06 29.90 2.41
N PRO A 420 36.92 29.52 1.13
CA PRO A 420 35.78 29.88 0.30
C PRO A 420 34.45 29.47 0.94
N GLN A 421 33.36 30.11 0.51
CA GLN A 421 32.01 29.85 1.04
C GLN A 421 31.61 28.37 0.88
N ALA A 422 31.91 27.77 -0.28
CA ALA A 422 31.67 26.35 -0.55
C ALA A 422 32.25 25.42 0.54
N VAL A 423 33.47 25.70 1.03
CA VAL A 423 34.10 24.91 2.10
C VAL A 423 33.32 25.00 3.41
N LYS A 424 32.84 26.21 3.75
CA LYS A 424 32.05 26.41 4.98
C LYS A 424 30.75 25.63 4.91
N LEU A 425 30.05 25.70 3.77
CA LEU A 425 28.78 25.03 3.57
C LEU A 425 28.94 23.49 3.55
N ALA A 426 29.96 22.99 2.85
CA ALA A 426 30.34 21.57 2.85
C ALA A 426 30.70 21.08 4.26
N TRP A 427 31.37 21.92 5.05
CA TRP A 427 31.72 21.59 6.42
C TRP A 427 30.49 21.42 7.31
N VAL A 428 29.51 22.33 7.21
CA VAL A 428 28.24 22.19 7.96
C VAL A 428 27.52 20.91 7.55
N ALA A 429 27.36 20.67 6.24
CA ALA A 429 26.74 19.46 5.70
C ALA A 429 27.39 18.18 6.28
N LEU A 430 28.71 18.10 6.25
CA LEU A 430 29.48 16.96 6.77
C LEU A 430 29.30 16.71 8.29
N HIS A 431 28.89 17.72 9.06
CA HIS A 431 28.83 17.63 10.52
C HIS A 431 27.39 17.54 11.08
N LEU A 432 26.35 17.53 10.23
CA LEU A 432 24.96 17.32 10.65
C LEU A 432 24.58 15.84 10.66
N ASP A 433 24.16 15.30 11.81
CA ASP A 433 23.87 13.86 11.95
C ASP A 433 22.65 13.38 11.12
N ALA A 434 21.71 14.27 10.78
CA ALA A 434 20.47 13.96 10.04
C ALA A 434 20.49 14.51 8.59
N MET A 435 21.63 14.46 7.91
CA MET A 435 21.73 14.99 6.55
C MET A 435 21.13 14.03 5.51
N GLN A 436 20.01 14.43 4.91
CA GLN A 436 19.32 13.69 3.85
C GLN A 436 18.77 14.67 2.81
N LEU A 437 18.75 14.26 1.54
CA LEU A 437 18.10 15.04 0.47
C LEU A 437 16.57 14.85 0.44
N HIS A 438 16.03 13.97 1.26
CA HIS A 438 14.61 13.64 1.26
C HIS A 438 14.02 13.51 2.65
N ILE A 439 12.70 13.66 2.65
CA ILE A 439 11.84 13.48 3.81
C ILE A 439 11.58 11.99 3.98
N CYS A 440 11.77 11.50 5.20
CA CYS A 440 11.37 10.17 5.61
C CYS A 440 10.06 10.25 6.40
N GLY A 441 9.09 9.41 6.04
CA GLY A 441 7.78 9.38 6.71
C GLY A 441 7.79 8.62 8.03
N GLY A 442 6.85 8.99 8.91
CA GLY A 442 6.58 8.29 10.16
C GLY A 442 5.92 6.93 9.94
N ASN A 443 6.09 6.07 10.94
CA ASN A 443 5.84 4.63 10.90
C ASN A 443 4.35 4.27 11.21
N SER A 444 3.38 5.02 10.68
CA SER A 444 1.96 4.77 10.97
C SER A 444 1.32 3.86 9.94
N GLY A 445 1.32 2.56 10.24
CA GLY A 445 0.26 1.61 9.88
C GLY A 445 0.14 1.21 8.40
N ALA A 446 0.52 -0.05 8.14
CA ALA A 446 0.39 -0.81 6.88
C ALA A 446 1.37 -0.41 5.75
N ASP A 447 2.56 -1.04 5.77
CA ASP A 447 2.93 -2.03 4.75
C ASP A 447 4.37 -2.48 4.99
N PHE A 448 4.59 -3.77 5.20
CA PHE A 448 5.94 -4.31 5.47
C PHE A 448 6.93 -3.99 4.34
N GLY A 449 6.48 -3.94 3.08
CA GLY A 449 7.30 -3.53 1.93
C GLY A 449 7.61 -2.03 1.92
N LEU A 450 6.65 -1.19 2.32
CA LEU A 450 6.85 0.25 2.51
C LEU A 450 7.81 0.50 3.68
N ASN A 451 7.71 -0.28 4.76
CA ASN A 451 8.61 -0.24 5.91
C ASN A 451 10.02 -0.71 5.54
N VAL A 452 10.18 -1.72 4.67
CA VAL A 452 11.52 -2.13 4.17
C VAL A 452 12.13 -1.05 3.28
N TYR A 453 11.34 -0.44 2.39
CA TYR A 453 11.79 0.68 1.56
C TYR A 453 12.12 1.91 2.42
N GLN A 454 11.26 2.26 3.38
CA GLN A 454 11.46 3.34 4.33
C GLN A 454 12.68 3.05 5.21
N PHE A 455 12.85 1.84 5.74
CA PHE A 455 14.02 1.46 6.52
C PHE A 455 15.31 1.56 5.69
N ALA A 456 15.29 1.11 4.43
CA ALA A 456 16.42 1.25 3.51
C ALA A 456 16.68 2.73 3.14
N SER A 457 15.63 3.53 2.97
CA SER A 457 15.71 4.95 2.56
C SER A 457 15.99 5.90 3.71
N CYS A 458 15.65 5.53 4.95
CA CYS A 458 15.93 6.28 6.18
C CYS A 458 17.43 6.39 6.47
N HIS A 459 18.25 5.59 5.81
CA HIS A 459 19.71 5.66 5.88
C HIS A 459 20.35 6.20 4.60
N ALA A 460 19.56 6.44 3.55
CA ALA A 460 20.06 7.04 2.33
C ALA A 460 20.27 8.54 2.55
N VAL A 461 21.43 9.05 2.09
CA VAL A 461 21.72 10.49 2.09
C VAL A 461 21.07 11.17 0.88
N GLU A 462 20.67 10.39 -0.13
CA GLU A 462 20.24 10.87 -1.44
C GLU A 462 18.88 10.30 -1.84
N LEU A 463 18.23 10.98 -2.79
CA LEU A 463 16.95 10.56 -3.33
C LEU A 463 17.13 9.28 -4.17
N PRO A 464 16.28 8.25 -3.95
CA PRO A 464 16.23 7.07 -4.80
C PRO A 464 15.99 7.42 -6.28
N THR A 465 16.63 6.67 -7.19
CA THR A 465 16.63 6.97 -8.64
C THR A 465 15.22 7.02 -9.25
N ASP A 466 14.26 6.30 -8.67
CA ASP A 466 12.86 6.29 -9.12
C ASP A 466 12.13 7.62 -8.88
N TYR A 467 12.68 8.58 -8.12
CA TYR A 467 12.09 9.92 -8.04
C TYR A 467 12.45 10.81 -9.25
N ALA A 468 13.56 10.54 -9.93
CA ALA A 468 14.13 11.41 -10.97
C ALA A 468 13.25 11.52 -12.21
N ASP A 469 12.65 10.40 -12.60
CA ASP A 469 11.77 10.27 -13.76
C ASP A 469 10.28 10.22 -13.37
N GLY A 470 10.00 10.43 -12.08
CA GLY A 470 8.69 10.29 -11.49
C GLY A 470 8.19 8.83 -11.40
N ALA A 471 9.04 7.83 -11.64
CA ALA A 471 8.65 6.41 -11.59
C ALA A 471 8.17 5.96 -10.20
N ALA A 472 8.65 6.55 -9.11
CA ALA A 472 8.18 6.26 -7.76
C ALA A 472 6.71 6.69 -7.59
N PHE A 473 6.38 7.89 -8.07
CA PHE A 473 5.01 8.42 -8.10
C PHE A 473 4.14 7.59 -9.03
N ASP A 474 4.57 7.40 -10.27
CA ASP A 474 3.86 6.61 -11.26
C ASP A 474 3.66 5.18 -10.77
N ARG A 475 4.64 4.57 -10.09
CA ARG A 475 4.50 3.25 -9.47
C ARG A 475 3.43 3.24 -8.38
N ASP A 476 3.44 4.21 -7.46
CA ASP A 476 2.44 4.25 -6.39
C ASP A 476 1.05 4.51 -6.94
N LEU A 477 0.94 5.39 -7.93
CA LEU A 477 -0.30 5.72 -8.62
C LEU A 477 -0.78 4.54 -9.47
N ARG A 478 0.13 3.83 -10.13
CA ARG A 478 -0.16 2.54 -10.80
C ARG A 478 -0.66 1.53 -9.80
N ILE A 479 0.01 1.37 -8.66
CA ILE A 479 -0.42 0.42 -7.64
C ILE A 479 -1.82 0.83 -7.16
N PHE A 480 -2.03 2.11 -6.84
CA PHE A 480 -3.28 2.70 -6.34
C PHE A 480 -4.43 2.53 -7.32
N PHE A 481 -4.23 2.89 -8.59
CA PHE A 481 -5.29 2.88 -9.58
C PHE A 481 -5.44 1.56 -10.34
N ARG A 482 -4.40 0.73 -10.49
CA ARG A 482 -4.51 -0.50 -11.29
C ARG A 482 -5.32 -1.57 -10.59
N VAL A 483 -5.29 -1.66 -9.25
CA VAL A 483 -6.11 -2.65 -8.57
C VAL A 483 -6.54 -2.25 -7.14
N PRO A 484 -7.43 -1.25 -7.01
CA PRO A 484 -8.06 -0.79 -5.76
C PRO A 484 -8.43 -1.89 -4.76
N ALA A 485 -9.16 -2.89 -5.26
CA ALA A 485 -9.73 -4.01 -4.50
C ALA A 485 -8.72 -5.13 -4.20
N ARG A 486 -7.48 -5.03 -4.71
CA ARG A 486 -6.45 -6.04 -4.48
C ARG A 486 -5.29 -5.52 -3.68
N TRP A 487 -5.30 -4.32 -3.09
CA TRP A 487 -4.17 -3.87 -2.27
C TRP A 487 -3.88 -4.83 -1.12
N ASP A 488 -4.87 -5.11 -0.27
CA ASP A 488 -4.71 -6.01 0.87
C ASP A 488 -4.53 -7.47 0.44
N ALA A 489 -5.23 -7.92 -0.61
CA ALA A 489 -5.11 -9.28 -1.13
C ALA A 489 -3.79 -9.50 -1.90
N PHE A 490 -3.27 -8.50 -2.59
CA PHE A 490 -1.95 -8.49 -3.24
C PHE A 490 -0.87 -8.50 -2.18
N PHE A 491 -0.92 -7.64 -1.15
CA PHE A 491 0.09 -7.67 -0.09
C PHE A 491 -0.04 -8.91 0.82
N GLY A 492 -1.25 -9.41 1.06
CA GLY A 492 -1.55 -10.63 1.82
C GLY A 492 -1.10 -11.92 1.11
N MET A 493 -1.50 -12.12 -0.15
CA MET A 493 -1.07 -13.25 -1.01
C MET A 493 0.39 -13.15 -1.43
N HIS A 494 0.91 -11.94 -1.66
CA HIS A 494 2.29 -11.71 -2.08
C HIS A 494 3.21 -11.32 -0.95
N GLY A 495 2.83 -11.82 0.21
CA GLY A 495 3.79 -12.05 1.23
C GLY A 495 4.94 -12.95 0.78
N SER A 496 6.01 -12.35 0.25
CA SER A 496 7.30 -12.94 -0.09
C SER A 496 7.37 -13.98 -1.23
N THR A 497 6.27 -14.34 -1.89
CA THR A 497 6.32 -15.35 -2.98
C THR A 497 6.46 -14.76 -4.39
N LEU A 498 6.06 -13.49 -4.63
CA LEU A 498 6.03 -12.89 -5.99
C LEU A 498 7.09 -11.83 -6.39
N PRO A 499 8.02 -11.35 -5.53
CA PRO A 499 9.32 -10.87 -6.06
C PRO A 499 10.02 -11.98 -6.87
N ARG A 500 9.57 -13.23 -6.69
CA ARG A 500 10.11 -14.47 -7.22
C ARG A 500 9.42 -15.01 -8.49
N ILE A 501 8.12 -14.78 -8.79
CA ILE A 501 7.49 -15.34 -10.01
C ILE A 501 7.61 -14.44 -11.25
N GLU A 502 7.79 -13.12 -11.12
CA GLU A 502 7.89 -12.25 -12.32
C GLU A 502 9.26 -11.60 -12.53
N ARG A 503 10.21 -11.86 -11.61
CA ARG A 503 11.60 -12.09 -12.05
C ARG A 503 11.73 -13.35 -12.92
N ILE A 504 10.81 -14.31 -12.80
CA ILE A 504 10.80 -15.54 -13.61
C ILE A 504 10.18 -15.31 -15.00
N GLY A 505 9.45 -14.21 -15.21
CA GLY A 505 8.95 -13.75 -16.51
C GLY A 505 9.62 -12.45 -17.03
N ALA A 506 10.85 -12.13 -16.64
CA ALA A 506 11.57 -10.96 -17.17
C ALA A 506 11.46 -10.93 -18.71
N ARG A 507 10.83 -9.90 -19.31
CA ARG A 507 10.55 -9.79 -20.76
C ARG A 507 9.35 -10.64 -21.23
N GLY A 508 8.18 -10.01 -21.41
CA GLY A 508 7.29 -10.37 -22.52
C GLY A 508 5.86 -10.85 -22.25
N MET A 509 5.21 -10.51 -21.13
CA MET A 509 3.74 -10.62 -21.04
C MET A 509 3.07 -9.26 -21.30
N PRO A 510 2.16 -9.14 -22.28
CA PRO A 510 1.31 -7.96 -22.39
C PRO A 510 0.34 -7.96 -21.20
N MET A 511 0.17 -6.79 -20.57
CA MET A 511 -0.95 -6.61 -19.64
C MET A 511 -2.27 -6.99 -20.33
N PRO A 512 -3.26 -7.51 -19.59
CA PRO A 512 -4.59 -7.75 -20.15
C PRO A 512 -5.09 -6.47 -20.84
N PRO A 513 -5.69 -6.56 -22.04
CA PRO A 513 -5.96 -5.38 -22.87
C PRO A 513 -6.98 -4.38 -22.32
N ASP A 514 -7.79 -4.71 -21.31
CA ASP A 514 -8.99 -3.92 -20.99
C ASP A 514 -9.05 -3.29 -19.59
N ILE A 515 -7.90 -3.04 -18.95
CA ILE A 515 -7.81 -1.96 -17.95
C ILE A 515 -6.86 -0.88 -18.48
N GLU A 516 -7.19 -0.35 -19.65
CA GLU A 516 -6.79 1.00 -20.04
C GLU A 516 -7.63 2.01 -19.24
N ALA A 517 -7.55 1.98 -17.91
CA ALA A 517 -7.55 3.26 -17.22
C ALA A 517 -6.24 3.91 -17.67
N SER A 518 -6.32 4.77 -18.69
CA SER A 518 -5.20 5.61 -19.12
C SER A 518 -4.76 6.38 -17.89
N LEU A 519 -3.77 5.85 -17.18
CA LEU A 519 -3.22 6.53 -16.02
C LEU A 519 -2.73 7.87 -16.54
N PRO A 520 -3.23 9.00 -15.99
CA PRO A 520 -2.67 10.28 -16.34
C PRO A 520 -1.17 10.18 -16.09
N SER A 521 -0.32 10.59 -17.03
CA SER A 521 1.08 10.81 -16.68
C SER A 521 1.06 11.93 -15.66
N ILE A 522 1.14 11.64 -14.37
CA ILE A 522 0.77 12.63 -13.36
C ILE A 522 1.70 13.83 -13.43
N VAL A 523 2.96 13.62 -13.79
CA VAL A 523 3.98 14.62 -14.13
C VAL A 523 3.53 15.63 -15.22
N GLY A 524 2.48 15.35 -15.99
CA GLY A 524 1.84 16.29 -16.92
C GLY A 524 0.31 16.17 -16.98
N GLY A 525 -0.30 15.58 -15.95
CA GLY A 525 -1.72 15.27 -15.88
C GLY A 525 -2.56 16.50 -15.56
N PRO A 526 -3.90 16.37 -15.53
CA PRO A 526 -4.82 17.49 -15.22
C PRO A 526 -4.75 17.98 -13.76
N PHE A 527 -3.81 17.48 -12.95
CA PHE A 527 -3.75 17.74 -11.52
C PHE A 527 -2.91 18.99 -11.22
N PRO A 528 -3.43 19.95 -10.42
CA PRO A 528 -2.71 21.19 -10.15
C PRO A 528 -1.34 21.01 -9.49
N ILE A 529 -1.20 20.10 -8.51
CA ILE A 529 0.05 19.93 -7.76
C ILE A 529 1.17 19.36 -8.64
N SER A 530 0.83 18.55 -9.62
CA SER A 530 1.86 17.86 -10.41
C SER A 530 2.64 18.81 -11.31
N SER A 531 2.03 19.94 -11.70
CA SER A 531 2.70 21.03 -12.41
C SER A 531 3.78 21.75 -11.57
N ARG A 532 3.81 21.53 -10.25
CA ARG A 532 4.83 22.05 -9.33
C ARG A 532 5.88 21.02 -8.93
N LEU A 533 5.74 19.77 -9.38
CA LEU A 533 6.78 18.78 -9.17
C LEU A 533 7.97 19.15 -10.06
N ASP A 534 9.09 19.51 -9.45
CA ASP A 534 10.31 19.84 -10.15
C ASP A 534 11.17 18.59 -10.28
N LEU A 535 10.92 17.83 -11.35
CA LEU A 535 11.73 16.66 -11.66
C LEU A 535 13.16 17.00 -12.05
N THR A 536 13.48 18.27 -12.35
CA THR A 536 14.86 18.70 -12.58
C THR A 536 15.62 18.74 -11.26
N VAL A 537 14.98 19.26 -10.20
CA VAL A 537 15.52 19.20 -8.83
C VAL A 537 15.66 17.76 -8.38
N ALA A 538 14.64 16.91 -8.61
CA ALA A 538 14.73 15.48 -8.31
C ALA A 538 15.88 14.82 -9.09
N ALA A 539 15.97 15.02 -10.40
CA ALA A 539 17.05 14.47 -11.22
C ALA A 539 18.43 14.94 -10.74
N ALA A 540 18.59 16.23 -10.39
CA ALA A 540 19.83 16.80 -9.89
C ALA A 540 20.22 16.29 -8.49
N THR A 541 19.26 15.74 -7.74
CA THR A 541 19.45 15.22 -6.37
C THR A 541 19.37 13.68 -6.31
N THR A 542 19.31 13.02 -7.46
CA THR A 542 19.27 11.55 -7.64
C THR A 542 20.51 11.03 -8.38
N GLY A 543 20.83 9.75 -8.22
CA GLY A 543 21.86 9.08 -9.05
C GLY A 543 23.20 8.83 -8.33
N PRO A 544 24.34 8.68 -9.05
CA PRO A 544 25.65 8.55 -8.41
C PRO A 544 25.88 9.77 -7.53
N PRO A 545 26.57 9.61 -6.40
CA PRO A 545 26.34 10.52 -5.32
C PRO A 545 26.68 11.97 -5.70
N VAL A 546 25.82 12.93 -5.35
CA VAL A 546 25.96 14.34 -5.77
C VAL A 546 26.36 15.18 -4.57
N LEU A 547 25.63 15.04 -3.47
CA LEU A 547 25.92 15.77 -2.24
C LEU A 547 27.23 15.30 -1.62
N MET A 548 27.35 13.99 -1.35
CA MET A 548 28.52 13.47 -0.66
C MET A 548 29.84 13.59 -1.45
N PRO A 549 29.87 13.44 -2.78
CA PRO A 549 31.12 13.56 -3.54
C PRO A 549 31.51 15.00 -3.74
N TRP A 550 30.55 15.92 -3.87
CA TRP A 550 30.83 17.35 -3.82
C TRP A 550 31.40 17.76 -2.46
N VAL A 551 30.75 17.33 -1.35
CA VAL A 551 31.25 17.56 0.02
C VAL A 551 32.64 16.97 0.17
N ALA A 552 32.84 15.72 -0.27
CA ALA A 552 34.11 15.02 -0.14
C ALA A 552 35.22 15.72 -0.92
N THR A 553 34.99 16.05 -2.19
CA THR A 553 35.95 16.76 -3.04
C THR A 553 36.33 18.10 -2.42
N THR A 554 35.33 18.90 -2.06
CA THR A 554 35.53 20.23 -1.45
C THR A 554 36.34 20.14 -0.15
N ILE A 555 36.03 19.16 0.71
CA ILE A 555 36.72 18.99 2.00
C ILE A 555 38.13 18.43 1.82
N ILE A 556 38.34 17.48 0.90
CA ILE A 556 39.65 16.88 0.62
C ILE A 556 40.60 17.92 0.01
N GLU A 557 40.15 18.67 -1.00
CA GLU A 557 40.96 19.72 -1.64
C GLU A 557 41.32 20.83 -0.66
N TRP A 558 40.35 21.26 0.15
CA TRP A 558 40.60 22.22 1.23
C TRP A 558 41.61 21.67 2.24
N ALA A 559 41.44 20.43 2.71
CA ALA A 559 42.33 19.81 3.68
C ALA A 559 43.76 19.67 3.15
N ASP A 560 43.95 19.31 1.88
CA ASP A 560 45.29 19.22 1.27
C ASP A 560 45.92 20.61 1.18
N ALA A 561 45.17 21.63 0.76
CA ALA A 561 45.66 23.03 0.71
C ALA A 561 46.04 23.58 2.10
N GLN A 562 45.35 23.16 3.16
CA GLN A 562 45.68 23.53 4.54
C GLN A 562 46.83 22.70 5.14
N THR A 563 47.28 21.62 4.49
CA THR A 563 48.30 20.69 5.04
C THR A 563 49.47 20.39 4.07
N ASP A 564 49.53 21.11 2.96
CA ASP A 564 50.54 20.99 1.91
C ASP A 564 51.99 21.21 2.41
N GLY A 565 52.18 22.04 3.45
CA GLY A 565 53.49 22.39 4.00
C GLY A 565 53.67 22.05 5.49
N PRO A 566 54.93 21.83 5.98
CA PRO A 566 55.20 21.46 7.37
C PRO A 566 54.67 22.45 8.40
N LEU A 567 54.80 23.76 8.16
CA LEU A 567 54.33 24.79 9.08
C LEU A 567 52.80 24.84 9.17
N LYS A 568 52.09 24.62 8.06
CA LYS A 568 50.62 24.65 8.05
C LYS A 568 50.01 23.51 8.86
N ARG A 569 50.70 22.36 8.93
CA ARG A 569 50.28 21.18 9.71
C ARG A 569 50.20 21.42 11.23
N PHE A 570 50.84 22.46 11.74
CA PHE A 570 50.76 22.84 13.16
C PHE A 570 49.74 23.94 13.46
N LEU A 571 49.09 24.49 12.42
CA LEU A 571 48.08 25.53 12.60
C LEU A 571 46.74 24.93 13.07
N PRO A 572 45.89 25.71 13.77
CA PRO A 572 44.56 25.25 14.18
C PRO A 572 43.68 24.71 13.03
N GLN A 573 43.93 25.17 11.80
CA GLN A 573 43.21 24.68 10.61
C GLN A 573 43.56 23.23 10.27
N ALA A 574 44.79 22.77 10.55
CA ALA A 574 45.17 21.38 10.32
C ALA A 574 44.40 20.43 11.24
N ARG A 575 44.13 20.83 12.50
CA ARG A 575 43.27 20.04 13.40
C ARG A 575 41.85 19.89 12.85
N ARG A 576 41.28 20.97 12.32
CA ARG A 576 39.93 20.93 11.72
C ARG A 576 39.89 20.14 10.43
N ALA A 577 40.94 20.24 9.61
CA ALA A 577 41.10 19.40 8.42
C ALA A 577 41.15 17.92 8.83
N SER A 578 41.93 17.58 9.86
CA SER A 578 42.00 16.23 10.43
C SER A 578 40.64 15.71 10.91
N ASP A 579 39.91 16.50 11.71
CA ASP A 579 38.59 16.13 12.23
C ASP A 579 37.56 15.96 11.09
N SER A 580 37.61 16.83 10.07
CA SER A 580 36.72 16.76 8.91
C SER A 580 37.00 15.52 8.05
N LEU A 581 38.27 15.21 7.80
CA LEU A 581 38.65 13.99 7.08
C LEU A 581 38.20 12.73 7.84
N ALA A 582 38.34 12.70 9.17
CA ALA A 582 37.84 11.57 9.97
C ALA A 582 36.31 11.43 9.93
N ASN A 583 35.57 12.54 10.00
CA ASN A 583 34.11 12.52 9.84
C ASN A 583 33.69 12.07 8.44
N LEU A 584 34.42 12.47 7.40
CA LEU A 584 34.18 12.00 6.04
C LEU A 584 34.40 10.48 5.96
N ILE A 585 35.52 9.96 6.45
CA ILE A 585 35.79 8.51 6.48
C ILE A 585 34.68 7.76 7.23
N ARG A 586 34.21 8.30 8.36
CA ARG A 586 33.12 7.70 9.17
C ARG A 586 31.82 7.58 8.38
N ARG A 587 31.38 8.67 7.72
CA ARG A 587 30.14 8.68 6.94
C ARG A 587 30.21 7.77 5.73
N CYS A 588 31.36 7.72 5.08
CA CYS A 588 31.57 6.97 3.84
C CYS A 588 31.92 5.50 4.07
N ARG A 589 31.80 5.00 5.32
CA ARG A 589 32.16 3.63 5.69
C ARG A 589 31.21 2.59 5.07
N HIS A 590 29.91 2.90 5.05
CA HIS A 590 28.86 1.95 4.64
C HIS A 590 28.29 2.27 3.26
N THR A 591 28.46 3.51 2.79
CA THR A 591 27.98 3.99 1.49
C THR A 591 29.10 4.77 0.81
N PRO A 592 29.44 4.47 -0.46
CA PRO A 592 30.47 5.21 -1.19
C PRO A 592 30.13 6.71 -1.29
N CYS A 593 31.09 7.57 -0.99
CA CYS A 593 30.95 9.03 -1.16
C CYS A 593 31.59 9.52 -2.46
N GLY A 594 31.44 8.73 -3.53
CA GLY A 594 31.99 9.03 -4.85
C GLY A 594 33.52 8.94 -4.92
N GLU A 595 34.09 9.58 -5.94
CA GLU A 595 35.51 9.51 -6.27
C GLU A 595 36.15 10.89 -6.35
N VAL A 596 37.41 11.00 -5.92
CA VAL A 596 38.26 12.18 -6.09
C VAL A 596 39.48 11.77 -6.89
N GLY A 597 39.60 12.31 -8.11
CA GLY A 597 40.67 11.94 -9.04
C GLY A 597 40.62 10.46 -9.47
N GLY A 598 39.43 9.89 -9.65
CA GLY A 598 39.23 8.50 -10.08
C GLY A 598 39.50 7.45 -9.00
N ARG A 599 39.54 7.87 -7.72
CA ARG A 599 39.75 7.00 -6.57
C ARG A 599 38.66 7.24 -5.54
N PRO A 600 38.19 6.20 -4.81
CA PRO A 600 37.17 6.38 -3.78
C PRO A 600 37.52 7.49 -2.78
N ALA A 601 36.62 8.45 -2.59
CA ALA A 601 36.91 9.67 -1.83
C ALA A 601 37.35 9.39 -0.40
N GLN A 602 36.76 8.39 0.25
CA GLN A 602 37.13 7.93 1.59
C GLN A 602 38.56 7.38 1.67
N LEU A 603 39.06 6.75 0.60
CA LEU A 603 40.44 6.28 0.52
C LEU A 603 41.40 7.46 0.40
N VAL A 604 41.08 8.43 -0.48
CA VAL A 604 41.87 9.65 -0.64
C VAL A 604 41.92 10.44 0.68
N ALA A 605 40.78 10.55 1.38
CA ALA A 605 40.70 11.20 2.69
C ALA A 605 41.54 10.47 3.75
N PHE A 606 41.48 9.14 3.79
CA PHE A 606 42.27 8.30 4.69
C PHE A 606 43.77 8.49 4.45
N GLU A 607 44.23 8.37 3.21
CA GLU A 607 45.63 8.55 2.86
C GLU A 607 46.12 9.96 3.18
N LEU A 608 45.31 10.98 2.89
CA LEU A 608 45.66 12.36 3.19
C LEU A 608 45.81 12.58 4.70
N LEU A 609 44.87 12.07 5.50
CA LEU A 609 44.90 12.15 6.96
C LEU A 609 46.16 11.47 7.53
N HIS A 610 46.40 10.22 7.17
CA HIS A 610 47.51 9.43 7.71
C HIS A 610 48.88 9.85 7.18
N ARG A 611 48.97 10.38 5.95
CA ARG A 611 50.24 10.89 5.38
C ARG A 611 50.62 12.26 5.92
N ARG A 612 49.66 13.17 6.08
CA ARG A 612 49.93 14.57 6.46
C ARG A 612 49.88 14.79 7.97
N MET A 613 49.06 14.00 8.69
CA MET A 613 48.73 14.20 10.10
C MET A 613 48.69 12.86 10.89
N PRO A 614 49.75 12.02 10.81
CA PRO A 614 49.76 10.68 11.41
C PRO A 614 49.57 10.68 12.93
N ASP A 615 50.05 11.72 13.62
CA ASP A 615 50.00 11.82 15.09
C ASP A 615 48.70 12.47 15.61
N SER A 616 47.76 12.80 14.72
CA SER A 616 46.48 13.40 15.13
C SER A 616 45.57 12.39 15.81
N GLY A 617 44.76 12.84 16.78
CA GLY A 617 43.75 11.99 17.42
C GLY A 617 42.76 11.40 16.41
N ALA A 618 42.46 12.12 15.32
CA ALA A 618 41.57 11.65 14.26
C ALA A 618 42.21 10.51 13.43
N ALA A 619 43.52 10.56 13.16
CA ALA A 619 44.25 9.45 12.53
C ALA A 619 44.28 8.22 13.46
N GLN A 620 44.52 8.43 14.76
CA GLN A 620 44.50 7.36 15.77
C GLN A 620 43.12 6.73 15.96
N ALA A 621 42.04 7.45 15.68
CA ALA A 621 40.65 6.96 15.79
C ALA A 621 40.15 6.20 14.54
N THR A 622 40.86 6.28 13.41
CA THR A 622 40.48 5.65 12.13
C THR A 622 41.38 4.49 11.64
N PRO A 623 42.29 3.85 12.41
CA PRO A 623 43.40 3.05 11.86
C PRO A 623 43.00 1.73 11.20
N ILE A 624 41.77 1.24 11.40
CA ILE A 624 41.30 -0.10 10.97
C ILE A 624 40.09 -0.04 10.03
N TRP A 625 39.71 1.15 9.59
CA TRP A 625 38.44 1.33 8.87
C TRP A 625 38.55 1.04 7.37
N TRP A 626 39.76 0.78 6.88
CA TRP A 626 40.03 0.26 5.54
C TRP A 626 41.18 -0.77 5.63
N ALA A 627 40.86 -2.04 5.87
CA ALA A 627 41.83 -3.09 5.58
C ALA A 627 42.02 -3.11 4.05
N SER A 628 43.26 -3.01 3.59
CA SER A 628 43.60 -3.24 2.18
C SER A 628 42.94 -4.53 1.71
N PRO A 629 42.24 -4.56 0.56
CA PRO A 629 41.79 -5.81 -0.07
C PRO A 629 42.96 -6.76 -0.39
N GLU A 630 44.20 -6.27 -0.33
CA GLU A 630 45.42 -7.06 -0.43
C GLU A 630 45.95 -7.38 0.99
N ARG A 631 45.37 -8.43 1.59
CA ARG A 631 46.07 -9.36 2.50
C ARG A 631 45.58 -10.78 2.27
#